data_AF-A0A4R6P6J9-F1
#
_entry.id   AF-A0A4R6P6J9-F1
#
_cell.length_a   1.000
_cell.length_b   1.000
_cell.length_c   1.000
_cell.angle_alpha   90.00
_cell.angle_beta   90.00
_cell.angle_gamma   90.00
#
_symmetry.space_group_name_H-M   'P 1'
#
loop_
_entity.id
_entity.type
_entity.pdbx_description
1 polymer ?
#
loop_
_entity_poly.entity_id
_entity_poly.type
_entity_poly.pdbx_seq_one_letter_code
_entity_poly.pdbx_strand_id
1 'polypeptide(L)'
;MTARDDRPTRLNLPVDIDVLLALADDCEPDAEAAAAGARIADRLLAADNATPEPHSLSARRIVMRVPGWTVRPLAASSRDGASSSRVVQKQIDQELGIEFTRTPAGAEQTRISVQSFGPGTAAGDVVRIAVHAGEERTEVLVVLYPDANGSLTGQIVTRAVTLAEHLEISIVPGTALGETHTAAITDAVRCSLTPGRNAWRRVAKGLRDGDPVRSAIVAGLS
;
A
#
# COMPACT_ATOMS: atom_id res chain seq x y z
N MET A 1 54.87 38.62 -4.86
CA MET A 1 55.26 37.32 -5.41
C MET A 1 54.75 36.24 -4.47
N THR A 2 53.67 35.58 -4.87
CA THR A 2 52.85 34.66 -4.08
C THR A 2 53.39 33.24 -4.16
N ALA A 3 53.57 32.58 -3.01
CA ALA A 3 53.82 31.15 -2.92
C ALA A 3 52.59 30.38 -3.42
N ARG A 4 52.80 29.51 -4.40
CA ARG A 4 51.76 28.66 -5.01
C ARG A 4 51.39 27.52 -4.08
N ASP A 5 50.15 27.57 -3.64
CA ASP A 5 49.31 26.44 -3.29
C ASP A 5 49.16 25.54 -4.54
N ASP A 6 49.40 24.22 -4.42
CA ASP A 6 48.87 23.24 -5.37
C ASP A 6 48.94 21.82 -4.78
N ARG A 7 47.87 21.44 -4.08
CA ARG A 7 47.50 20.04 -3.86
C ARG A 7 46.97 19.45 -5.17
N PRO A 8 47.46 18.31 -5.68
CA PRO A 8 46.78 17.61 -6.75
C PRO A 8 45.55 16.90 -6.19
N THR A 9 44.41 17.58 -6.26
CA THR A 9 43.10 16.94 -6.31
C THR A 9 42.89 16.49 -7.75
N ARG A 10 42.67 15.20 -8.00
CA ARG A 10 41.76 14.61 -9.01
C ARG A 10 42.15 13.17 -9.36
N LEU A 11 41.56 12.24 -8.61
CA LEU A 11 41.11 10.96 -9.13
C LEU A 11 40.02 11.26 -10.17
N ASN A 12 40.40 11.38 -11.44
CA ASN A 12 39.48 11.48 -12.58
C ASN A 12 40.15 10.82 -13.79
N LEU A 13 40.15 9.50 -13.80
CA LEU A 13 40.23 8.69 -15.00
C LEU A 13 39.22 7.54 -14.84
N PRO A 14 38.51 7.13 -15.90
CA PRO A 14 37.76 5.89 -15.87
C PRO A 14 38.77 4.78 -15.63
N VAL A 15 38.58 3.98 -14.58
CA VAL A 15 39.39 2.78 -14.37
C VAL A 15 39.19 1.91 -15.59
N ASP A 16 40.26 1.74 -16.35
CA ASP A 16 40.26 0.96 -17.58
C ASP A 16 40.02 -0.51 -17.21
N ILE A 17 38.99 -1.11 -17.79
CA ILE A 17 38.55 -2.49 -17.48
C ILE A 17 39.68 -3.48 -17.79
N ASP A 18 40.52 -3.14 -18.77
CA ASP A 18 41.68 -3.94 -19.17
C ASP A 18 42.76 -4.00 -18.07
N VAL A 19 42.85 -2.97 -17.21
CA VAL A 19 43.77 -2.95 -16.06
C VAL A 19 43.25 -3.81 -14.90
N LEU A 20 41.92 -3.93 -14.75
CA LEU A 20 41.31 -4.84 -13.77
C LEU A 20 41.42 -6.30 -14.20
N LEU A 21 41.33 -6.58 -15.51
CA LEU A 21 41.51 -7.92 -16.07
C LEU A 21 42.97 -8.41 -15.96
N ALA A 22 43.95 -7.53 -16.19
CA ALA A 22 45.37 -7.88 -16.05
C ALA A 22 45.79 -8.18 -14.59
N LEU A 23 45.04 -7.70 -13.59
CA LEU A 23 45.25 -8.00 -12.17
C LEU A 23 44.58 -9.31 -11.71
N ALA A 24 43.70 -9.89 -12.52
CA ALA A 24 42.97 -11.12 -12.20
C ALA A 24 43.68 -12.40 -12.68
N ASP A 25 44.72 -12.28 -13.52
CA ASP A 25 45.29 -13.40 -14.28
C ASP A 25 46.39 -14.19 -13.55
N ASP A 26 46.82 -13.78 -12.34
CA ASP A 26 47.94 -14.42 -11.60
C ASP A 26 47.54 -15.15 -10.31
N CYS A 27 46.25 -15.36 -10.07
CA CYS A 27 45.78 -16.24 -8.99
C CYS A 27 45.10 -17.46 -9.60
N GLU A 28 45.82 -18.59 -9.66
CA GLU A 28 45.15 -19.89 -9.77
C GLU A 28 44.06 -19.95 -8.69
N PRO A 29 42.78 -20.09 -9.07
CA PRO A 29 41.71 -20.08 -8.11
C PRO A 29 41.90 -21.28 -7.18
N ASP A 30 42.17 -20.98 -5.91
CA ASP A 30 42.20 -21.96 -4.83
C ASP A 30 40.97 -22.88 -4.99
N ALA A 31 41.19 -24.20 -4.99
CA ALA A 31 40.13 -25.18 -5.15
C ALA A 31 39.00 -24.97 -4.13
N GLU A 32 39.33 -24.42 -2.96
CA GLU A 32 38.35 -24.02 -1.94
C GLU A 32 37.53 -22.80 -2.35
N ALA A 33 38.15 -21.79 -2.99
CA ALA A 33 37.47 -20.61 -3.52
C ALA A 33 36.56 -20.95 -4.71
N ALA A 34 37.00 -21.85 -5.60
CA ALA A 34 36.16 -22.38 -6.69
C ALA A 34 34.95 -23.17 -6.15
N ALA A 35 35.17 -24.00 -5.13
CA ALA A 35 34.09 -24.73 -4.46
C ALA A 35 33.12 -23.82 -3.66
N ALA A 36 33.62 -22.70 -3.12
CA ALA A 36 32.78 -21.68 -2.51
C ALA A 36 31.95 -20.92 -3.56
N GLY A 37 32.57 -20.55 -4.69
CA GLY A 37 31.89 -19.93 -5.83
C GLY A 37 30.78 -20.79 -6.40
N ALA A 38 31.03 -22.09 -6.59
CA ALA A 38 30.02 -23.05 -7.05
C ALA A 38 28.84 -23.13 -6.08
N ARG A 39 29.09 -23.19 -4.76
CA ARG A 39 28.03 -23.19 -3.73
C ARG A 39 27.19 -21.90 -3.74
N ILE A 40 27.79 -20.75 -4.05
CA ILE A 40 27.08 -19.47 -4.15
C ILE A 40 26.26 -19.41 -5.45
N ALA A 41 26.83 -19.83 -6.57
CA ALA A 41 26.13 -19.91 -7.85
C ALA A 41 24.94 -20.87 -7.78
N ASP A 42 25.11 -22.04 -7.17
CA ASP A 42 24.01 -22.99 -6.93
C ASP A 42 22.93 -22.39 -6.02
N ARG A 43 23.31 -21.61 -5.01
CA ARG A 43 22.35 -20.94 -4.11
C ARG A 43 21.58 -19.82 -4.80
N LEU A 44 22.20 -19.09 -5.73
CA LEU A 44 21.57 -18.04 -6.53
C LEU A 44 20.64 -18.65 -7.60
N LEU A 45 21.08 -19.70 -8.30
CA LEU A 45 20.27 -20.41 -9.28
C LEU A 45 19.12 -21.20 -8.63
N ALA A 46 19.31 -21.68 -7.40
CA ALA A 46 18.23 -22.24 -6.58
C ALA A 46 17.28 -21.16 -6.05
N ALA A 47 17.74 -19.93 -5.83
CA ALA A 47 16.87 -18.80 -5.47
C ALA A 47 16.05 -18.27 -6.67
N ASP A 48 16.58 -18.35 -7.89
CA ASP A 48 15.87 -18.00 -9.12
C ASP A 48 14.89 -19.11 -9.59
N ASN A 49 15.19 -20.39 -9.31
CA ASN A 49 14.28 -21.51 -9.60
C ASN A 49 13.40 -21.91 -8.41
N ALA A 50 13.65 -21.37 -7.22
CA ALA A 50 12.64 -21.30 -6.19
C ALA A 50 11.56 -20.35 -6.71
N THR A 51 10.56 -20.94 -7.36
CA THR A 51 9.20 -20.37 -7.33
C THR A 51 9.03 -19.83 -5.91
N PRO A 52 8.70 -18.55 -5.70
CA PRO A 52 8.42 -18.08 -4.37
C PRO A 52 7.21 -18.89 -3.91
N GLU A 53 7.47 -19.99 -3.21
CA GLU A 53 6.57 -20.53 -2.21
C GLU A 53 6.22 -19.28 -1.41
N PRO A 54 4.99 -18.75 -1.52
CA PRO A 54 4.60 -17.64 -0.69
C PRO A 54 4.90 -18.16 0.70
N HIS A 55 5.70 -17.43 1.47
CA HIS A 55 5.80 -17.66 2.89
C HIS A 55 4.39 -17.53 3.42
N SER A 56 3.69 -18.66 3.42
CA SER A 56 2.41 -18.91 4.05
C SER A 56 2.78 -18.98 5.51
N LEU A 57 3.11 -17.81 6.06
CA LEU A 57 2.65 -17.44 7.38
C LEU A 57 1.17 -17.80 7.34
N SER A 58 0.85 -18.98 7.90
CA SER A 58 -0.50 -19.50 8.08
C SER A 58 -1.49 -18.36 7.94
N ALA A 59 -2.24 -18.35 6.83
CA ALA A 59 -3.09 -17.24 6.36
C ALA A 59 -4.20 -16.89 7.37
N ARG A 60 -3.82 -16.45 8.57
CA ARG A 60 -4.59 -15.55 9.39
C ARG A 60 -4.58 -14.28 8.59
N ARG A 61 -5.62 -14.11 7.78
CA ARG A 61 -5.99 -12.82 7.23
C ARG A 61 -6.10 -11.90 8.43
N ILE A 62 -5.07 -11.09 8.67
CA ILE A 62 -5.04 -10.16 9.80
C ILE A 62 -6.14 -9.14 9.49
N VAL A 63 -7.10 -9.04 10.39
CA VAL A 63 -8.29 -8.20 10.22
C VAL A 63 -8.41 -7.31 11.43
N MET A 64 -8.34 -6.00 11.20
CA MET A 64 -8.71 -5.00 12.19
C MET A 64 -10.23 -4.88 12.22
N ARG A 65 -10.83 -5.02 13.41
CA ARG A 65 -12.26 -4.80 13.62
C ARG A 65 -12.51 -3.41 14.17
N VAL A 66 -13.35 -2.63 13.48
CA VAL A 66 -13.78 -1.31 13.94
C VAL A 66 -15.25 -1.38 14.31
N PRO A 67 -15.61 -1.21 15.59
CA PRO A 67 -17.01 -1.27 16.01
C PRO A 67 -17.80 -0.08 15.49
N GLY A 68 -19.08 -0.33 15.20
CA GLY A 68 -20.09 0.68 14.99
C GLY A 68 -20.19 1.62 16.19
N TRP A 69 -20.31 2.91 15.91
CA TRP A 69 -20.53 3.94 16.91
C TRP A 69 -22.03 4.13 17.12
N THR A 70 -22.57 3.55 18.20
CA THR A 70 -23.93 3.86 18.63
C THR A 70 -23.89 5.06 19.57
N VAL A 71 -24.41 6.21 19.13
CA VAL A 71 -24.78 7.26 20.10
C VAL A 71 -25.98 6.71 20.86
N ARG A 72 -25.83 6.36 22.13
CA ARG A 72 -26.99 6.14 23.00
C ARG A 72 -27.54 7.53 23.32
N PRO A 73 -28.71 7.95 22.81
CA PRO A 73 -29.33 9.16 23.30
C PRO A 73 -29.73 8.89 24.75
N LEU A 74 -28.94 9.39 25.70
CA LEU A 74 -29.39 9.50 27.09
C LEU A 74 -30.57 10.47 27.06
N ALA A 75 -31.76 9.94 27.32
CA ALA A 75 -33.01 10.70 27.37
C ALA A 75 -33.02 11.61 28.60
N ALA A 76 -32.24 12.69 28.57
CA ALA A 76 -32.42 13.93 29.32
C ALA A 76 -31.16 14.81 29.23
N SER A 77 -31.09 15.69 28.23
CA SER A 77 -30.66 17.07 28.46
C SER A 77 -31.10 17.96 27.31
N SER A 78 -31.77 19.05 27.71
CA SER A 78 -31.96 20.33 27.03
C SER A 78 -31.72 20.39 25.52
N ARG A 79 -32.83 20.49 24.78
CA ARG A 79 -33.16 21.59 23.87
C ARG A 79 -32.05 22.65 23.69
N ASP A 80 -31.04 22.28 22.93
CA ASP A 80 -30.28 23.15 22.06
C ASP A 80 -29.84 22.28 20.89
N GLY A 81 -29.91 22.81 19.68
CA GLY A 81 -29.50 22.16 18.45
C GLY A 81 -27.99 21.90 18.45
N ALA A 82 -27.55 20.94 19.27
CA ALA A 82 -26.19 20.49 19.38
C ALA A 82 -25.87 19.67 18.13
N SER A 83 -25.58 20.40 17.06
CA SER A 83 -24.43 20.18 16.20
C SER A 83 -23.89 18.75 16.28
N SER A 84 -24.19 17.93 15.26
CA SER A 84 -23.46 16.70 14.96
C SER A 84 -21.98 16.95 14.60
N SER A 85 -21.39 18.06 15.05
CA SER A 85 -20.02 18.44 14.76
C SER A 85 -19.06 17.39 15.29
N ARG A 86 -18.40 16.75 14.32
CA ARG A 86 -17.03 16.23 14.42
C ARG A 86 -16.86 15.01 15.30
N VAL A 87 -17.75 14.02 15.20
CA VAL A 87 -17.38 12.67 15.66
C VAL A 87 -16.34 12.11 14.68
N VAL A 88 -15.07 12.14 15.08
CA VAL A 88 -13.96 11.49 14.38
C VAL A 88 -13.71 10.16 15.09
N GLN A 89 -13.88 9.05 14.38
CA GLN A 89 -13.45 7.76 14.92
C GLN A 89 -12.12 7.39 14.29
N LYS A 90 -11.10 7.25 15.15
CA LYS A 90 -9.75 6.86 14.79
C LYS A 90 -9.42 5.54 15.48
N GLN A 91 -8.86 4.60 14.72
CA GLN A 91 -8.40 3.30 15.19
C GLN A 91 -7.00 3.05 14.65
N ILE A 92 -6.12 2.56 15.50
CA ILE A 92 -4.75 2.17 15.13
C ILE A 92 -4.63 0.67 15.34
N ASP A 93 -4.05 -0.03 14.37
CA ASP A 93 -3.72 -1.44 14.46
C ASP A 93 -2.23 -1.61 14.17
N GLN A 94 -1.50 -2.08 15.19
CA GLN A 94 -0.05 -2.25 15.14
C GLN A 94 0.36 -3.48 14.33
N GLU A 95 -0.53 -4.47 14.20
CA GLU A 95 -0.26 -5.70 13.46
C GLU A 95 -0.37 -5.48 11.96
N LEU A 96 -1.41 -4.76 11.53
CA LEU A 96 -1.55 -4.28 10.15
C LEU A 96 -0.64 -3.08 9.85
N GLY A 97 -0.14 -2.39 10.86
CA GLY A 97 0.68 -1.19 10.69
C GLY A 97 -0.07 -0.05 10.01
N ILE A 98 -1.36 0.14 10.34
CA ILE A 98 -2.21 1.18 9.77
C ILE A 98 -2.97 1.96 10.84
N GLU A 99 -3.22 3.21 10.52
CA GLU A 99 -4.17 4.09 11.18
C GLU A 99 -5.36 4.30 10.26
N PHE A 100 -6.54 3.93 10.75
CA PHE A 100 -7.82 4.15 10.08
C PHE A 100 -8.55 5.30 10.76
N THR A 101 -9.06 6.23 9.97
CA THR A 101 -9.90 7.33 10.44
C THR A 101 -11.15 7.42 9.60
N ARG A 102 -12.33 7.46 10.24
CA ARG A 102 -13.59 7.79 9.58
C ARG A 102 -14.18 9.08 10.17
N THR A 103 -14.68 9.93 9.28
CA THR A 103 -15.19 11.26 9.59
C THR A 103 -16.40 11.60 8.73
N PRO A 104 -17.43 12.28 9.27
CA PRO A 104 -18.50 12.83 8.44
C PRO A 104 -17.95 13.82 7.41
N ALA A 105 -18.41 13.70 6.17
CA ALA A 105 -18.02 14.53 5.03
C ALA A 105 -19.24 15.20 4.33
N GLY A 106 -20.39 15.20 4.99
CA GLY A 106 -21.66 15.72 4.49
C GLY A 106 -22.82 15.08 5.25
N ALA A 107 -24.07 15.35 4.83
CA ALA A 107 -25.27 14.80 5.46
C ALA A 107 -25.34 13.25 5.40
N GLU A 108 -24.79 12.65 4.34
CA GLU A 108 -24.84 11.21 4.07
C GLU A 108 -23.50 10.64 3.59
N GLN A 109 -22.43 11.41 3.71
CA GLN A 109 -21.11 11.04 3.22
C GLN A 109 -20.15 10.85 4.38
N THR A 110 -19.32 9.83 4.28
CA THR A 110 -18.23 9.55 5.21
C THR A 110 -16.92 9.61 4.44
N ARG A 111 -15.98 10.40 4.96
CA ARG A 111 -14.59 10.37 4.53
C ARG A 111 -13.86 9.33 5.37
N ILE A 112 -13.26 8.38 4.68
CA ILE A 112 -12.34 7.41 5.23
C ILE A 112 -10.93 7.82 4.79
N SER A 113 -10.02 7.89 5.77
CA SER A 113 -8.60 8.09 5.57
C SER A 113 -7.85 6.94 6.20
N VAL A 114 -6.88 6.40 5.48
CA VAL A 114 -5.95 5.38 5.97
C VAL A 114 -4.54 5.91 5.83
N GLN A 115 -3.72 5.69 6.84
CA GLN A 115 -2.28 5.94 6.81
C GLN A 115 -1.57 4.67 7.22
N SER A 116 -0.56 4.25 6.48
CA SER A 116 0.30 3.14 6.87
C SER A 116 1.61 3.64 7.46
N PHE A 117 2.06 2.97 8.51
CA PHE A 117 3.32 3.22 9.21
C PHE A 117 4.14 1.94 9.44
N GLY A 118 3.62 0.76 9.07
CA GLY A 118 4.30 -0.53 9.21
C GLY A 118 5.05 -0.97 7.95
N PRO A 119 6.07 -1.85 8.08
CA PRO A 119 6.92 -2.29 6.97
C PRO A 119 6.28 -3.31 6.00
N GLY A 120 4.95 -3.45 6.00
CA GLY A 120 4.23 -4.49 5.25
C GLY A 120 3.32 -3.98 4.12
N THR A 121 3.35 -2.68 3.82
CA THR A 121 2.49 -2.08 2.79
C THR A 121 3.31 -1.41 1.70
N ALA A 122 2.77 -1.41 0.49
CA ALA A 122 3.35 -0.78 -0.68
C ALA A 122 2.36 0.16 -1.37
N ALA A 123 2.89 1.07 -2.18
CA ALA A 123 2.06 1.89 -3.06
C ALA A 123 1.30 1.00 -4.06
N GLY A 124 -0.01 1.18 -4.16
CA GLY A 124 -0.88 0.33 -4.98
C GLY A 124 -1.54 -0.83 -4.23
N ASP A 125 -1.13 -1.10 -2.99
CA ASP A 125 -1.90 -1.97 -2.09
C ASP A 125 -3.26 -1.34 -1.81
N VAL A 126 -4.23 -2.21 -1.50
CA VAL A 126 -5.61 -1.80 -1.30
C VAL A 126 -6.06 -2.20 0.09
N VAL A 127 -6.56 -1.22 0.82
CA VAL A 127 -7.24 -1.45 2.09
C VAL A 127 -8.68 -1.81 1.77
N ARG A 128 -9.04 -3.07 2.02
CA ARG A 128 -10.38 -3.60 1.87
C ARG A 128 -11.13 -3.44 3.19
N ILE A 129 -12.25 -2.72 3.12
CA ILE A 129 -13.14 -2.45 4.24
C ILE A 129 -14.45 -3.19 3.94
N ALA A 130 -14.64 -4.33 4.61
CA ALA A 130 -15.92 -5.04 4.58
C ALA A 130 -16.86 -4.39 5.59
N VAL A 131 -18.01 -3.95 5.10
CA VAL A 131 -19.07 -3.29 5.86
C VAL A 131 -20.15 -4.33 6.12
N HIS A 132 -20.42 -4.57 7.40
CA HIS A 132 -21.45 -5.51 7.82
C HIS A 132 -22.65 -4.73 8.35
N ALA A 133 -23.75 -4.75 7.59
CA ALA A 133 -25.02 -4.12 7.94
C ALA A 133 -26.16 -5.14 7.79
N GLY A 134 -26.39 -5.94 8.85
CA GLY A 134 -27.35 -7.05 8.77
C GLY A 134 -26.87 -8.15 7.83
N GLU A 135 -27.69 -8.53 6.85
CA GLU A 135 -27.35 -9.53 5.83
C GLU A 135 -26.63 -8.93 4.61
N GLU A 136 -26.64 -7.60 4.46
CA GLU A 136 -25.96 -6.93 3.36
C GLU A 136 -24.45 -6.81 3.66
N ARG A 137 -23.66 -7.27 2.69
CA ARG A 137 -22.20 -7.14 2.71
C ARG A 137 -21.75 -6.22 1.60
N THR A 138 -21.31 -5.04 2.00
CA THR A 138 -20.75 -4.04 1.08
C THR A 138 -19.25 -3.95 1.27
N GLU A 139 -18.52 -3.71 0.18
CA GLU A 139 -17.06 -3.55 0.24
C GLU A 139 -16.66 -2.16 -0.23
N VAL A 140 -15.83 -1.50 0.57
CA VAL A 140 -15.19 -0.24 0.21
C VAL A 140 -13.70 -0.48 0.08
N LEU A 141 -13.13 -0.05 -1.04
CA LEU A 141 -11.71 -0.20 -1.34
C LEU A 141 -11.01 1.15 -1.29
N VAL A 142 -9.86 1.20 -0.63
CA VAL A 142 -9.02 2.40 -0.55
C VAL A 142 -7.61 2.04 -1.02
N VAL A 143 -7.20 2.61 -2.17
CA VAL A 143 -5.84 2.42 -2.68
C VAL A 143 -4.85 3.27 -1.89
N LEU A 144 -3.73 2.66 -1.49
CA LEU A 144 -2.62 3.33 -0.84
C LEU A 144 -1.68 3.96 -1.87
N TYR A 145 -1.24 5.18 -1.60
CA TYR A 145 -0.32 5.93 -2.42
C TYR A 145 0.62 6.77 -1.55
N PRO A 146 1.83 7.08 -2.03
CA PRO A 146 2.74 7.96 -1.30
C PRO A 146 2.18 9.38 -1.28
N ASP A 147 2.21 10.00 -0.10
CA ASP A 147 1.95 11.42 0.08
C ASP A 147 3.22 12.25 -0.17
N ALA A 148 3.15 13.56 0.10
CA ALA A 148 4.27 14.48 -0.10
C ALA A 148 5.50 14.16 0.78
N ASN A 149 5.30 13.48 1.91
CA ASN A 149 6.36 13.11 2.84
C ASN A 149 6.87 11.68 2.58
N GLY A 150 6.39 11.02 1.53
CA GLY A 150 6.69 9.62 1.22
C GLY A 150 5.96 8.60 2.09
N SER A 151 5.06 9.05 2.98
CA SER A 151 4.22 8.16 3.78
C SER A 151 3.10 7.58 2.93
N LEU A 152 2.72 6.33 3.17
CA LEU A 152 1.62 5.70 2.44
C LEU A 152 0.28 6.10 3.05
N THR A 153 -0.60 6.67 2.24
CA THR A 153 -1.95 7.07 2.63
C THR A 153 -2.98 6.70 1.57
N GLY A 154 -4.24 6.59 1.96
CA GLY A 154 -5.36 6.40 1.06
C GLY A 154 -6.58 7.14 1.58
N GLN A 155 -7.39 7.69 0.68
CA GLN A 155 -8.59 8.45 1.04
C GLN A 155 -9.74 8.17 0.08
N ILE A 156 -10.94 8.05 0.63
CA ILE A 156 -12.19 7.89 -0.12
C ILE A 156 -13.32 8.64 0.58
N VAL A 157 -14.25 9.19 -0.19
CA VAL A 157 -15.50 9.78 0.32
C VAL A 157 -16.66 8.97 -0.23
N THR A 158 -17.34 8.23 0.64
CA THR A 158 -18.37 7.26 0.24
C THR A 158 -19.68 7.47 1.01
N ARG A 159 -20.79 7.01 0.43
CA ARG A 159 -22.10 6.90 1.10
C ARG A 159 -22.37 5.47 1.61
N ALA A 160 -21.52 4.52 1.25
CA ALA A 160 -21.69 3.10 1.60
C ALA A 160 -21.35 2.79 3.07
N VAL A 161 -20.82 3.76 3.80
CA VAL A 161 -20.40 3.62 5.21
C VAL A 161 -20.90 4.83 5.97
N THR A 162 -21.49 4.60 7.14
CA THR A 162 -21.79 5.62 8.13
C THR A 162 -20.93 5.39 9.38
N LEU A 163 -21.33 5.99 10.51
CA LEU A 163 -20.70 5.72 11.80
C LEU A 163 -21.31 4.49 12.49
N ALA A 164 -22.44 3.97 12.03
CA ALA A 164 -23.20 2.95 12.75
C ALA A 164 -22.72 1.51 12.51
N GLU A 165 -22.05 1.23 11.39
CA GLU A 165 -21.71 -0.13 10.98
C GLU A 165 -20.43 -0.65 11.65
N HIS A 166 -20.39 -1.97 11.82
CA HIS A 166 -19.17 -2.69 12.15
C HIS A 166 -18.36 -2.93 10.88
N LEU A 167 -17.05 -2.66 10.96
CA LEU A 167 -16.14 -2.78 9.82
C LEU A 167 -15.10 -3.85 10.10
N GLU A 168 -14.78 -4.63 9.07
CA GLU A 168 -13.62 -5.52 9.03
C GLU A 168 -12.64 -5.01 7.98
N ILE A 169 -11.45 -4.64 8.43
CA ILE A 169 -10.43 -3.98 7.62
C ILE A 169 -9.27 -4.93 7.43
N SER A 170 -8.85 -5.10 6.18
CA SER A 170 -7.70 -5.91 5.79
C SER A 170 -6.94 -5.22 4.67
N ILE A 171 -5.66 -5.54 4.51
CA ILE A 171 -4.84 -5.06 3.41
C ILE A 171 -4.71 -6.20 2.40
N VAL A 172 -4.94 -5.89 1.13
CA VAL A 172 -4.76 -6.83 0.03
C VAL A 172 -3.80 -6.23 -0.99
N PRO A 173 -2.86 -7.01 -1.54
CA PRO A 173 -2.07 -6.58 -2.67
C PRO A 173 -2.97 -6.20 -3.84
N GLY A 174 -2.62 -5.16 -4.60
CA GLY A 174 -3.39 -4.77 -5.79
C GLY A 174 -3.50 -5.91 -6.82
N THR A 175 -2.50 -6.80 -6.86
CA THR A 175 -2.45 -8.00 -7.71
C THR A 175 -3.42 -9.10 -7.29
N ALA A 176 -3.93 -9.06 -6.05
CA ALA A 176 -4.93 -10.01 -5.56
C ALA A 176 -6.37 -9.58 -5.90
N LEU A 177 -6.55 -8.40 -6.51
CA LEU A 177 -7.84 -7.99 -7.04
C LEU A 177 -8.19 -8.82 -8.28
N GLY A 178 -9.48 -9.00 -8.52
CA GLY A 178 -9.99 -9.85 -9.59
C GLY A 178 -11.42 -9.51 -9.96
N GLU A 179 -12.03 -10.34 -10.79
CA GLU A 179 -13.36 -10.11 -11.36
C GLU A 179 -14.45 -9.87 -10.31
N THR A 180 -14.39 -10.59 -9.19
CA THR A 180 -15.34 -10.46 -8.06
C THR A 180 -15.33 -9.09 -7.40
N HIS A 181 -14.28 -8.29 -7.61
CA HIS A 181 -14.11 -6.97 -6.99
C HIS A 181 -14.47 -5.81 -7.94
N THR A 182 -14.82 -6.09 -9.20
CA THR A 182 -14.98 -5.06 -10.26
C THR A 182 -15.99 -3.96 -9.91
N ALA A 183 -17.13 -4.31 -9.31
CA ALA A 183 -18.12 -3.34 -8.84
C ALA A 183 -17.53 -2.42 -7.75
N ALA A 184 -16.93 -3.01 -6.71
CA ALA A 184 -16.32 -2.27 -5.61
C ALA A 184 -15.15 -1.40 -6.06
N ILE A 185 -14.36 -1.85 -7.04
CA ILE A 185 -13.28 -1.06 -7.67
C ILE A 185 -13.86 0.15 -8.39
N THR A 186 -14.89 -0.05 -9.21
CA THR A 186 -15.53 1.03 -9.98
C THR A 186 -16.04 2.12 -9.03
N ASP A 187 -16.74 1.72 -7.97
CA ASP A 187 -17.26 2.65 -6.96
C ASP A 187 -16.13 3.32 -6.15
N ALA A 188 -15.09 2.57 -5.80
CA ALA A 188 -13.92 3.11 -5.11
C ALA A 188 -13.23 4.21 -5.92
N VAL A 189 -13.07 4.00 -7.23
CA VAL A 189 -12.45 4.97 -8.13
C VAL A 189 -13.30 6.23 -8.26
N ARG A 190 -14.63 6.08 -8.39
CA ARG A 190 -15.57 7.21 -8.46
C ARG A 190 -15.58 8.05 -7.19
N CYS A 191 -15.53 7.39 -6.03
CA CYS A 191 -15.54 8.00 -4.71
C CYS A 191 -14.16 8.51 -4.25
N SER A 192 -13.08 8.19 -4.98
CA SER A 192 -11.72 8.60 -4.64
C SER A 192 -11.48 10.07 -4.95
N LEU A 193 -10.70 10.74 -4.09
CA LEU A 193 -10.17 12.06 -4.37
C LEU A 193 -9.14 12.02 -5.51
N THR A 194 -8.76 13.17 -6.05
CA THR A 194 -7.80 13.27 -7.18
C THR A 194 -6.51 12.46 -6.97
N PRO A 195 -5.84 12.48 -5.79
CA PRO A 195 -4.66 11.64 -5.55
C PRO A 195 -4.96 10.14 -5.62
N GLY A 196 -6.10 9.70 -5.05
CA GLY A 196 -6.56 8.31 -5.13
C GLY A 196 -6.90 7.89 -6.56
N ARG A 197 -7.59 8.74 -7.34
CA ARG A 197 -7.83 8.48 -8.78
C ARG A 197 -6.53 8.34 -9.57
N ASN A 198 -5.52 9.16 -9.26
CA ASN A 198 -4.19 9.04 -9.86
C ASN A 198 -3.49 7.73 -9.44
N ALA A 199 -3.64 7.30 -8.18
CA ALA A 199 -3.12 6.03 -7.72
C ALA A 199 -3.78 4.85 -8.47
N TRP A 200 -5.11 4.87 -8.61
CA TRP A 200 -5.82 3.89 -9.43
C TRP A 200 -5.35 3.88 -10.90
N ARG A 201 -5.09 5.04 -11.51
CA ARG A 201 -4.48 5.11 -12.85
C ARG A 201 -3.13 4.42 -12.92
N ARG A 202 -2.29 4.54 -11.88
CA ARG A 202 -0.98 3.84 -11.83
C ARG A 202 -1.17 2.34 -11.72
N VAL A 203 -2.12 1.88 -10.89
CA VAL A 203 -2.50 0.45 -10.79
C VAL A 203 -2.94 -0.07 -12.16
N ALA A 204 -3.86 0.63 -12.84
CA ALA A 204 -4.35 0.25 -14.16
C ALA A 204 -3.26 0.18 -15.25
N LYS A 205 -2.22 1.01 -15.15
CA LYS A 205 -1.07 0.96 -16.08
C LYS A 205 -0.21 -0.29 -15.92
N GLY A 206 -0.17 -0.87 -14.72
CA GLY A 206 0.56 -2.11 -14.45
C GLY A 206 -0.19 -3.38 -14.87
N LEU A 207 -1.46 -3.26 -15.27
CA LEU A 207 -2.33 -4.37 -15.66
C LEU A 207 -2.38 -4.53 -17.18
N ARG A 208 -2.58 -5.76 -17.65
CA ARG A 208 -2.66 -6.09 -19.08
C ARG A 208 -3.95 -5.57 -19.70
N ASP A 209 -3.94 -5.37 -21.02
CA ASP A 209 -5.16 -5.12 -21.78
C ASP A 209 -6.12 -6.32 -21.64
N GLY A 210 -7.43 -6.04 -21.49
CA GLY A 210 -8.45 -7.08 -21.25
C GLY A 210 -8.62 -7.53 -19.80
N ASP A 211 -7.77 -7.06 -18.88
CA ASP A 211 -7.91 -7.36 -17.45
C ASP A 211 -9.22 -6.76 -16.87
N PRO A 212 -10.04 -7.53 -16.14
CA PRO A 212 -11.30 -7.04 -15.57
C PRO A 212 -11.10 -5.93 -14.54
N VAL A 213 -10.02 -5.99 -13.74
CA VAL A 213 -9.67 -4.95 -12.75
C VAL A 213 -9.32 -3.66 -13.48
N ARG A 214 -8.53 -3.74 -14.55
CA ARG A 214 -8.18 -2.56 -15.37
C ARG A 214 -9.42 -1.93 -15.98
N SER A 215 -10.32 -2.75 -16.52
CA SER A 215 -11.58 -2.29 -17.12
C SER A 215 -12.47 -1.59 -16.10
N ALA A 216 -12.60 -2.14 -14.90
CA ALA A 216 -13.33 -1.52 -13.78
C ALA A 216 -12.72 -0.17 -13.36
N ILE A 217 -11.38 -0.08 -13.30
CA ILE A 217 -10.72 1.20 -12.99
C ILE A 217 -11.03 2.24 -14.07
N VAL A 218 -10.91 1.89 -15.34
CA VAL A 218 -11.19 2.81 -16.46
C VAL A 218 -12.66 3.26 -16.44
N ALA A 219 -13.59 2.34 -16.19
CA ALA A 219 -15.01 2.63 -16.06
C ALA A 219 -15.31 3.60 -14.91
N GLY A 220 -14.61 3.48 -13.78
CA GLY A 220 -14.75 4.40 -12.64
C GLY A 220 -14.09 5.77 -12.85
N LEU A 221 -13.14 5.88 -13.78
CA LEU A 221 -12.48 7.16 -14.12
C LEU A 221 -13.27 8.02 -15.11
N SER A 222 -14.19 7.39 -15.85
CA SER A 222 -15.08 7.99 -16.83
C SER A 222 -16.19 8.80 -16.15
#